data_AF-A0A971RIJ0-F1
#
_entry.id   AF-A0A971RIJ0-F1
#
_cell.length_a   1.000
_cell.length_b   1.000
_cell.length_c   1.000
_cell.angle_alpha   90.00
_cell.angle_beta   90.00
_cell.angle_gamma   90.00
#
_symmetry.space_group_name_H-M   'P 1'
#
loop_
_entity.id
_entity.type
_entity.pdbx_description
1 polymer ?
#
loop_
_entity_poly.entity_id
_entity_poly.type
_entity_poly.pdbx_seq_one_letter_code
_entity_poly.pdbx_strand_id
1 'polypeptide(L)' 'MAPSIFFLHFIGVVIVLLGLTLKEKRKRLGISLAVLGFLIGTAPVWYGHFVGPSPSEMRQIQQMQIQEYMVPDK' A
#
# COMPACT_ATOMS: atom_id res chain seq x y z
N MET A 1 3.94 10.78 8.01
CA MET A 1 3.13 10.65 6.78
C MET A 1 4.03 10.01 5.73
N ALA A 2 3.65 8.88 5.14
CA ALA A 2 4.51 8.14 4.21
C ALA A 2 4.11 8.43 2.75
N PRO A 3 4.55 9.57 2.15
CA PRO A 3 4.30 9.86 0.74
C PRO A 3 4.83 8.75 -0.18
N SER A 4 5.84 7.99 0.25
CA SER A 4 6.43 6.86 -0.46
C SER A 4 5.43 5.76 -0.84
N ILE A 5 4.42 5.48 0.00
CA ILE A 5 3.41 4.43 -0.24
C ILE A 5 2.53 4.80 -1.44
N PHE A 6 2.07 6.05 -1.48
CA PHE A 6 1.27 6.55 -2.59
C PHE A 6 2.08 6.62 -3.88
N PHE A 7 3.34 7.08 -3.80
CA PHE A 7 4.23 7.12 -4.96
C PHE A 7 4.43 5.74 -5.59
N LEU A 8 4.66 4.69 -4.78
CA LEU A 8 4.84 3.34 -5.31
C LEU A 8 3.56 2.81 -5.98
N HIS A 9 2.40 3.10 -5.38
CA HIS A 9 1.11 2.72 -5.95
C HIS A 9 0.88 3.35 -7.32
N PHE A 10 1.07 4.67 -7.43
CA PHE A 10 0.91 5.42 -8.68
C PHE A 10 1.90 4.97 -9.76
N ILE A 11 3.15 4.72 -9.40
CA ILE A 11 4.16 4.19 -10.34
C ILE A 11 3.71 2.81 -10.86
N GLY A 12 3.22 1.93 -9.98
CA GLY A 12 2.69 0.63 -10.37
C GLY A 12 1.55 0.75 -11.39
N VAL A 13 0.59 1.65 -11.15
CA VAL A 13 -0.53 1.92 -12.09
C VAL A 13 -0.04 2.41 -13.45
N VAL A 14 0.93 3.32 -13.48
CA VAL A 14 1.52 3.81 -14.74
C VAL A 14 2.17 2.67 -15.52
N ILE A 15 2.90 1.78 -14.86
CA ILE A 15 3.52 0.61 -15.48
C ILE A 15 2.46 -0.35 -16.04
N VAL A 16 1.34 -0.55 -15.33
CA VAL A 16 0.21 -1.35 -15.82
C VAL A 16 -0.34 -0.78 -17.13
N LEU A 17 -0.64 0.52 -17.15
CA LEU A 17 -1.20 1.19 -18.32
C LEU A 17 -0.24 1.16 -19.51
N LEU A 18 1.06 1.34 -19.26
CA LEU A 18 2.11 1.18 -20.28
C LEU A 18 2.18 -0.25 -20.81
N GLY A 19 2.09 -1.27 -19.94
CA GLY A 19 2.06 -2.67 -20.34
C GLY A 19 0.85 -3.01 -21.22
N LEU A 20 -0.33 -2.49 -20.87
CA LEU A 20 -1.57 -2.73 -21.61
C LEU A 20 -1.66 -1.98 -22.95
N THR A 21 -0.90 -0.91 -23.13
CA THR A 21 -0.85 -0.13 -24.38
C THR A 21 0.11 -0.70 -25.43
N LEU A 22 0.84 -1.79 -25.12
CA LEU A 22 1.70 -2.45 -26.10
C LEU A 22 0.90 -3.12 -27.23
N LYS A 23 1.34 -2.89 -28.48
CA LYS A 23 0.76 -3.48 -29.71
C LYS A 23 0.77 -5.02 -29.69
N GLU A 24 -0.15 -5.63 -30.43
CA GLU A 24 -0.38 -7.09 -30.47
C GLU A 24 0.88 -7.94 -30.71
N LYS A 25 1.83 -7.47 -31.52
CA LYS A 25 3.12 -8.16 -31.73
C LYS A 25 3.95 -8.36 -30.45
N ARG A 26 3.71 -7.55 -29.39
CA ARG A 26 4.41 -7.61 -28.10
C ARG A 26 3.46 -7.84 -26.94
N LYS A 27 2.26 -8.36 -27.20
CA LYS A 27 1.20 -8.54 -26.18
C LYS A 27 1.65 -9.37 -24.98
N ARG A 28 2.45 -10.42 -25.20
CA ARG A 28 3.05 -11.22 -24.10
C ARG A 28 3.94 -10.37 -23.18
N LEU A 29 4.82 -9.56 -23.75
CA LEU A 29 5.68 -8.66 -23.00
C LEU A 29 4.86 -7.57 -22.28
N GLY A 30 3.85 -7.02 -22.96
CA GLY A 30 2.93 -6.05 -22.36
C GLY A 30 2.17 -6.60 -21.16
N ILE A 31 1.68 -7.84 -21.27
CA ILE A 31 1.01 -8.53 -20.15
C ILE A 31 1.98 -8.77 -19.01
N SER A 32 3.19 -9.29 -19.25
CA SER A 32 4.19 -9.48 -18.19
C SER A 32 4.54 -8.17 -17.49
N LEU A 33 4.67 -7.08 -18.25
CA LEU A 33 4.94 -5.75 -17.70
C LEU A 33 3.76 -5.24 -16.87
N ALA A 34 2.53 -5.49 -17.32
CA ALA A 34 1.31 -5.12 -16.59
C ALA A 34 1.18 -5.91 -15.28
N VAL A 35 1.48 -7.21 -15.27
CA VAL A 35 1.48 -8.02 -14.04
C VAL A 35 2.55 -7.50 -13.06
N LEU A 36 3.74 -7.17 -13.55
CA LEU A 36 4.79 -6.56 -12.71
C LEU A 36 4.37 -5.22 -12.12
N GLY A 37 3.78 -4.32 -12.93
CA GLY A 37 3.25 -3.05 -12.47
C GLY A 37 2.16 -3.22 -11.41
N PHE A 38 1.28 -4.22 -11.58
CA PHE A 38 0.24 -4.53 -10.61
C PHE A 38 0.81 -5.04 -9.27
N LEU A 39 1.80 -5.93 -9.33
CA LEU A 39 2.48 -6.44 -8.13
C LEU A 39 3.18 -5.31 -7.36
N ILE A 40 3.91 -4.43 -8.06
CA ILE A 40 4.57 -3.28 -7.45
C ILE A 40 3.55 -2.30 -6.86
N GLY A 41 2.48 -2.00 -7.61
CA GLY A 41 1.45 -1.07 -7.16
C GLY A 41 0.63 -1.56 -5.96
N THR A 42 0.43 -2.87 -5.84
CA THR A 42 -0.31 -3.48 -4.72
C THR A 42 0.57 -3.81 -3.52
N ALA A 43 1.89 -3.93 -3.70
CA ALA A 43 2.84 -4.26 -2.62
C ALA A 43 2.67 -3.41 -1.34
N PRO A 44 2.42 -2.09 -1.38
CA PRO A 44 2.26 -1.30 -0.17
C PRO A 44 0.98 -1.65 0.63
N VAL A 45 -0.08 -2.09 -0.05
CA VAL A 45 -1.32 -2.55 0.60
C VAL A 45 -1.05 -3.81 1.41
N TRP A 46 -0.31 -4.75 0.83
CA TRP A 46 0.09 -5.98 1.50
C TRP A 46 1.07 -5.70 2.65
N TYR A 47 2.03 -4.79 2.45
CA TYR A 47 2.97 -4.41 3.51
C TYR A 47 2.24 -3.84 4.74
N GLY A 48 1.26 -2.95 4.53
CA GLY A 48 0.44 -2.42 5.62
C GLY A 48 -0.36 -3.51 6.36
N HIS A 49 -0.80 -4.55 5.65
CA HIS A 49 -1.51 -5.68 6.26
C HIS A 49 -0.58 -6.60 7.08
N PHE A 50 0.66 -6.82 6.64
CA PHE A 50 1.62 -7.71 7.34
C PHE A 50 2.40 -7.02 8.47
N VAL A 51 2.65 -5.72 8.37
CA VAL A 51 3.47 -4.96 9.34
C VAL A 51 2.62 -4.03 10.21
N GLY A 52 1.36 -3.80 9.83
CA GLY A 52 0.44 -3.00 10.63
C GLY A 52 0.07 -3.67 11.95
N PRO A 53 -0.20 -2.90 13.02
CA PRO A 53 -0.67 -3.45 14.28
C PRO A 53 -1.96 -4.23 14.06
N SER A 54 -2.09 -5.39 14.72
CA SER A 54 -3.31 -6.17 14.68
C SER A 54 -4.52 -5.36 15.19
N PRO A 55 -5.76 -5.69 14.79
CA PRO A 55 -6.95 -4.98 15.28
C PRO A 55 -7.10 -4.98 16.81
N SER A 56 -6.53 -5.97 17.50
CA SER A 56 -6.41 -6.00 18.97
C SER A 56 -5.43 -4.96 19.50
N GLU A 57 -4.26 -4.84 18.90
CA GLU A 57 -3.24 -3.87 19.29
C GLU A 57 -3.70 -2.44 19.00
N MET A 58 -4.40 -2.20 17.89
CA MET A 58 -5.01 -0.89 17.60
C MET A 58 -6.00 -0.46 18.70
N ARG A 59 -6.84 -1.39 19.19
CA ARG A 59 -7.78 -1.10 20.28
C ARG A 59 -7.07 -0.82 21.59
N GLN A 60 -5.98 -1.54 21.88
CA GLN A 60 -5.18 -1.29 23.09
C GLN A 60 -4.46 0.07 23.02
N ILE A 61 -3.86 0.42 21.88
CA ILE A 61 -3.23 1.73 21.67
C ILE A 61 -4.26 2.85 21.84
N GLN A 62 -5.46 2.67 21.29
CA GLN A 62 -6.55 3.63 21.43
C GLN A 62 -7.01 3.78 22.89
N GLN A 63 -7.14 2.67 23.63
CA GLN A 63 -7.48 2.70 25.05
C GLN A 63 -6.39 3.38 25.89
N MET A 64 -5.11 3.10 25.61
CA MET A 64 -3.98 3.75 26.29
C MET A 64 -3.97 5.27 26.05
N GLN A 65 -4.18 5.73 24.81
CA GLN A 65 -4.28 7.18 24.54
C GLN A 65 -5.47 7.84 25.25
N ILE A 66 -6.62 7.17 25.29
CA ILE A 66 -7.81 7.69 25.99
C ILE A 66 -7.54 7.77 27.49
N GLN A 67 -6.84 6.79 28.06
CA GLN A 67 -6.53 6.75 29.48
C GLN A 67 -5.52 7.84 29.86
N GLU A 68 -4.48 8.05 29.05
CA GLU A 68 -3.47 9.11 29.25
C GLU A 68 -4.09 10.51 29.18
N TYR A 69 -5.04 10.76 28.27
CA TYR A 69 -5.76 12.03 28.21
C TYR A 69 -6.67 12.28 29.43
N MET A 70 -7.13 11.23 30.11
CA MET A 70 -8.02 11.34 31.27
C MET A 70 -7.30 11.43 32.62
N VAL A 71 -5.96 11.33 32.66
CA VAL A 71 -5.19 11.61 33.88
C VAL A 71 -4.99 13.13 33.95
N PRO A 72 -5.62 13.86 34.90
CA PRO A 72 -5.40 15.29 35.05
C PRO A 72 -3.94 15.50 35.49
N ASP A 73 -3.26 16.44 34.84
CA ASP A 73 -1.96 16.96 35.27
C ASP A 73 -2.08 17.35 36.77
N LYS A 74 -1.18 16.84 37.60
CA LYS A 74 -1.20 17.06 39.05
C LYS A 74 -0.85 18.50 39.42
#